data_AF-A0A229RL44-F1
#
_entry.id   AF-A0A229RL44-F1
#
_cell.length_a   1.000
_cell.length_b   1.000
_cell.length_c   1.000
_cell.angle_alpha   90.00
_cell.angle_beta   90.00
_cell.angle_gamma   90.00
#
_symmetry.space_group_name_H-M   'P 1'
#
loop_
_entity.id
_entity.type
_entity.pdbx_description
1 polymer ?
#
loop_
_entity_poly.entity_id
_entity_poly.type
_entity_poly.pdbx_seq_one_letter_code
_entity_poly.pdbx_strand_id
1 'polypeptide(L)'
;MPGHVEVRLDGRGLTLLPSVFWTGPPLAGPYPDGNVLVYPALTPLPLIDHATTSTPLADLLGRGRAAVLEHLTQPRTTTILARDLGMAKSTISEHAKTLRHSHLITTRRDGKAVWHTCTQLGLNLLRQCNGYQ
;
A
#
# COMPACT_ATOMS: atom_id res chain seq x y z
N MET A 1 -14.17 -29.73 -19.53
CA MET A 1 -12.75 -30.10 -19.60
C MET A 1 -11.96 -28.81 -19.70
N PRO A 2 -11.03 -28.49 -18.77
CA PRO A 2 -10.19 -27.31 -18.95
C PRO A 2 -9.32 -27.51 -20.20
N GLY A 3 -9.50 -26.66 -21.20
CA GLY A 3 -8.69 -26.67 -22.41
C GLY A 3 -7.33 -26.07 -22.10
N HIS A 4 -6.26 -26.83 -22.33
CA HIS A 4 -4.90 -26.29 -22.30
C HIS A 4 -4.70 -25.48 -23.59
N VAL A 5 -4.39 -24.19 -23.45
CA VAL A 5 -4.12 -23.30 -24.59
C VAL A 5 -2.70 -22.76 -24.42
N GLU A 6 -1.83 -23.11 -25.35
CA GLU A 6 -0.49 -22.56 -25.44
C GLU A 6 -0.49 -21.39 -26.43
N VAL A 7 -0.01 -20.23 -25.97
CA VAL A 7 0.15 -19.05 -26.82
C VAL A 7 1.63 -18.70 -26.89
N ARG A 8 2.17 -18.74 -28.11
CA ARG A 8 3.56 -18.34 -28.37
C ARG A 8 3.63 -16.84 -28.55
N LEU A 9 4.36 -16.16 -27.67
CA LEU A 9 4.42 -14.70 -27.64
C LEU A 9 5.32 -14.09 -28.71
N ASP A 10 6.28 -14.84 -29.28
CA ASP A 10 7.13 -14.39 -30.40
C ASP A 10 7.83 -13.04 -30.17
N GLY A 11 8.15 -12.72 -28.92
CA GLY A 11 8.73 -11.43 -28.54
C GLY A 11 7.74 -10.26 -28.52
N ARG A 12 6.46 -10.52 -28.80
CA ARG A 12 5.35 -9.56 -28.68
C ARG A 12 4.78 -9.61 -27.26
N GLY A 13 4.31 -8.46 -26.76
CA GLY A 13 3.77 -8.35 -25.40
C GLY A 13 2.51 -9.19 -25.18
N LEU A 14 2.18 -9.42 -23.90
CA LEU A 14 0.92 -10.02 -23.46
C LEU A 14 0.14 -9.01 -22.61
N THR A 15 -1.05 -8.65 -23.06
CA THR A 15 -1.99 -7.80 -22.33
C THR A 15 -2.96 -8.66 -21.53
N LEU A 16 -3.01 -8.45 -20.22
CA LEU A 16 -3.97 -9.09 -19.33
C LEU A 16 -5.22 -8.23 -19.24
N LEU A 17 -6.37 -8.76 -19.64
CA LEU A 17 -7.66 -8.06 -19.61
C LEU A 17 -8.62 -8.77 -18.65
N PRO A 18 -8.63 -8.40 -17.35
CA PRO A 18 -9.67 -8.85 -16.44
C PRO A 18 -11.04 -8.32 -16.90
N SER A 19 -12.05 -9.19 -16.97
CA SER A 19 -13.42 -8.81 -17.35
C SER A 19 -14.42 -9.24 -16.28
N VAL A 20 -15.26 -8.30 -15.84
CA VAL A 20 -16.40 -8.57 -14.95
C VAL A 20 -17.61 -9.14 -15.70
N PHE A 21 -17.66 -8.95 -17.02
CA PHE A 21 -18.74 -9.43 -17.88
C PHE A 21 -18.48 -10.83 -18.45
N TRP A 22 -17.25 -11.35 -18.29
CA TRP A 22 -16.87 -12.69 -18.73
C TRP A 22 -16.81 -13.63 -17.52
N THR A 23 -17.53 -14.75 -17.58
CA THR A 23 -17.55 -15.80 -16.54
C THR A 23 -17.10 -17.16 -17.07
N GLY A 24 -16.67 -17.23 -18.33
CA GLY A 24 -16.18 -18.44 -18.98
C GLY A 24 -14.69 -18.71 -18.73
N PRO A 25 -14.13 -19.79 -19.34
CA PRO A 25 -12.70 -20.05 -19.31
C PRO A 25 -11.90 -18.89 -19.93
N PRO A 26 -10.64 -18.66 -19.53
CA PRO A 26 -9.81 -17.61 -20.11
C PRO A 26 -9.73 -17.72 -21.64
N LEU A 27 -9.85 -16.60 -22.33
CA LEU A 27 -9.73 -16.49 -23.77
C LEU A 27 -8.39 -15.83 -24.12
N ALA A 28 -7.65 -16.42 -25.04
CA ALA A 28 -6.41 -15.84 -25.53
C ALA A 28 -6.43 -15.65 -27.05
N GLY A 29 -5.81 -14.57 -27.54
CA GLY A 29 -5.79 -14.28 -28.97
C GLY A 29 -4.89 -13.10 -29.35
N PRO A 30 -4.77 -12.83 -30.67
CA PRO A 30 -3.99 -11.72 -31.18
C PRO A 30 -4.63 -10.37 -30.81
N TYR A 31 -3.78 -9.39 -30.53
CA TYR A 31 -4.13 -8.00 -30.20
C TYR A 31 -3.25 -7.05 -31.04
N PRO A 32 -3.66 -5.80 -31.36
CA PRO A 32 -2.92 -4.93 -32.29
C PRO A 32 -1.41 -4.82 -32.04
N ASP A 33 -0.98 -4.80 -30.78
CA ASP A 33 0.43 -4.71 -30.37
C ASP A 33 1.00 -6.00 -29.72
N GLY A 34 0.28 -7.13 -29.81
CA GLY A 34 0.74 -8.39 -29.24
C GLY A 34 -0.34 -9.45 -29.07
N ASN A 35 -0.42 -10.02 -27.87
CA ASN A 35 -1.43 -11.01 -27.51
C ASN A 35 -2.27 -10.48 -26.34
N VAL A 36 -3.52 -10.90 -26.22
CA VAL A 36 -4.40 -10.58 -25.10
C VAL A 36 -4.87 -11.86 -24.41
N LEU A 37 -4.98 -11.82 -23.08
CA LEU A 37 -5.64 -12.84 -22.26
C LEU A 37 -6.83 -12.18 -21.54
N VAL A 38 -8.05 -12.50 -21.96
CA VAL A 38 -9.28 -12.12 -21.29
C VAL A 38 -9.62 -13.18 -20.26
N TYR A 39 -9.74 -12.81 -18.99
CA TYR A 39 -10.03 -13.76 -17.92
C TYR A 39 -11.09 -13.19 -16.98
N PRO A 40 -11.90 -14.06 -16.33
CA PRO A 40 -12.95 -13.60 -15.45
C PRO A 40 -12.32 -12.93 -14.21
N ALA A 41 -12.78 -11.73 -13.86
CA ALA A 41 -12.32 -10.98 -12.69
C ALA A 41 -12.94 -11.55 -11.40
N LEU A 42 -12.73 -12.85 -11.14
CA LEU A 42 -13.33 -13.59 -10.02
C LEU A 42 -12.67 -13.26 -8.67
N THR A 43 -11.47 -12.69 -8.71
CA THR A 43 -10.77 -12.20 -7.52
C THR A 43 -10.75 -10.67 -7.57
N PRO A 44 -11.00 -9.98 -6.43
CA PRO A 44 -10.62 -8.60 -6.32
C PRO A 44 -9.11 -8.53 -6.52
N LEU A 45 -8.68 -8.06 -7.70
CA LEU A 45 -7.31 -7.61 -7.87
C LEU A 45 -7.11 -6.51 -6.83
N PRO A 46 -6.01 -6.51 -6.03
CA PRO A 46 -5.67 -5.32 -5.28
C PRO A 46 -5.48 -4.23 -6.33
N LEU A 47 -6.47 -3.32 -6.44
CA LEU A 47 -6.25 -2.09 -7.18
C LEU A 47 -5.00 -1.48 -6.54
N ILE A 48 -3.98 -1.28 -7.34
CA ILE A 48 -2.89 -0.38 -6.96
C ILE A 48 -3.54 0.99 -6.94
N ASP A 49 -4.17 1.34 -5.82
CA ASP A 49 -4.82 2.62 -5.64
C ASP A 49 -3.76 3.69 -5.85
N HIS A 50 -3.89 4.42 -6.95
CA HIS A 50 -3.19 5.69 -7.11
C HIS A 50 -3.76 6.62 -6.04
N ALA A 51 -3.01 6.71 -4.94
CA ALA A 51 -3.20 7.56 -3.77
C ALA A 51 -3.98 8.85 -4.07
N THR A 52 -5.31 8.81 -3.96
CA THR A 52 -6.15 10.02 -3.98
C THR A 52 -7.42 9.93 -3.15
N THR A 53 -7.68 8.80 -2.48
CA THR A 53 -8.71 8.76 -1.44
C THR A 53 -8.04 9.05 -0.11
N SER A 54 -8.32 10.22 0.47
CA SER A 54 -7.89 10.54 1.83
C SER A 54 -8.35 9.41 2.75
N THR A 55 -7.42 8.74 3.41
CA THR A 55 -7.81 7.72 4.39
C THR A 55 -8.53 8.42 5.55
N PRO A 56 -9.52 7.78 6.20
CA PRO A 56 -10.16 8.36 7.40
C PRO A 56 -9.14 8.81 8.47
N LEU A 57 -7.97 8.15 8.49
CA LEU A 57 -6.84 8.51 9.34
C LEU A 57 -6.15 9.81 8.90
N ALA A 58 -6.00 10.04 7.59
CA ALA A 58 -5.45 11.28 7.05
C ALA A 58 -6.38 12.48 7.31
N ASP A 59 -7.69 12.27 7.33
CA ASP A 59 -8.66 13.32 7.71
C ASP A 59 -8.58 13.65 9.20
N LEU A 60 -8.38 12.65 10.06
CA LEU A 60 -8.27 12.85 11.51
C LEU A 60 -6.94 13.46 11.95
N LEU A 61 -5.82 12.95 11.43
CA LEU A 61 -4.48 13.30 11.91
C LEU A 61 -3.76 14.29 10.99
N GLY A 62 -4.23 14.45 9.75
CA GLY A 62 -3.51 15.07 8.65
C GLY A 62 -2.61 14.05 7.93
N ARG A 63 -2.47 14.23 6.62
CA ARG A 63 -1.70 13.34 5.71
C ARG A 63 -0.31 12.96 6.23
N GLY A 64 0.49 13.93 6.68
CA GLY A 64 1.86 13.67 7.13
C GLY A 64 1.93 12.79 8.39
N ARG A 65 1.02 13.02 9.36
CA ARG A 65 0.98 12.24 10.60
C ARG A 65 0.43 10.83 10.38
N ALA A 66 -0.59 10.69 9.52
CA ALA A 66 -1.11 9.39 9.11
C ALA A 66 -0.02 8.55 8.43
N ALA A 67 0.70 9.14 7.46
CA ALA A 67 1.78 8.46 6.74
C ALA A 67 2.92 8.00 7.68
N VAL A 68 3.31 8.84 8.64
CA VAL A 68 4.30 8.47 9.66
C VAL A 68 3.79 7.33 10.55
N LEU A 69 2.53 7.36 10.98
CA LEU A 69 1.94 6.32 11.83
C LEU A 69 1.88 4.96 11.11
N GLU A 70 1.47 4.95 9.84
CA GLU A 70 1.43 3.74 8.99
C GLU A 70 2.81 3.07 8.84
N HIS A 71 3.85 3.88 8.66
CA HIS A 71 5.23 3.38 8.54
C HIS A 71 5.82 2.87 9.86
N LEU A 72 5.22 3.23 11.00
CA LEU A 72 5.65 2.83 12.34
C LEU A 72 5.00 1.55 12.86
N THR A 73 4.26 0.84 12.00
CA THR A 73 3.85 -0.56 12.23
C THR A 73 5.06 -1.49 12.47
N GLN A 74 6.22 -1.10 11.95
CA GLN A 74 7.52 -1.68 12.27
C GLN A 74 8.42 -0.62 12.95
N PRO A 75 9.30 -1.01 13.89
CA PRO A 75 10.23 -0.06 14.49
C PRO A 75 11.11 0.62 13.44
N ARG A 76 11.12 1.96 13.40
CA ARG A 76 11.96 2.73 12.46
C ARG A 76 12.60 3.94 13.14
N THR A 77 13.73 4.40 12.60
CA THR A 77 14.38 5.65 13.04
C THR A 77 13.85 6.83 12.24
N THR A 78 13.99 8.06 12.76
CA THR A 78 13.63 9.29 12.03
C THR A 78 14.33 9.40 10.67
N THR A 79 15.55 8.91 10.54
CA THR A 79 16.30 8.94 9.28
C THR A 79 15.72 7.98 8.25
N ILE A 80 15.29 6.80 8.67
CA ILE A 80 14.63 5.82 7.80
C ILE A 80 13.28 6.39 7.33
N LEU A 81 12.47 6.92 8.26
CA LEU A 81 11.17 7.53 7.93
C LEU A 81 11.30 8.71 6.95
N ALA A 82 12.29 9.59 7.15
CA ALA A 82 12.54 10.72 6.24
C ALA A 82 12.87 10.25 4.82
N ARG A 83 13.67 9.20 4.69
CA ARG A 83 14.01 8.59 3.41
C ARG A 83 12.78 7.97 2.73
N ASP A 84 12.04 7.16 3.47
CA ASP A 84 10.93 6.38 2.90
C ASP A 84 9.72 7.25 2.53
N LEU A 85 9.49 8.34 3.27
CA LEU A 85 8.40 9.28 3.02
C LEU A 85 8.80 10.48 2.14
N GLY A 86 10.09 10.62 1.79
CA GLY A 86 10.59 11.77 1.02
C GLY A 86 10.46 13.13 1.73
N MET A 87 10.37 13.14 3.07
CA MET A 87 10.18 14.34 3.89
C MET A 87 11.46 14.73 4.64
N ALA A 88 11.60 16.01 4.99
CA ALA A 88 12.72 16.47 5.80
C ALA A 88 12.72 15.83 7.20
N LYS A 89 13.91 15.56 7.75
CA LYS A 89 14.06 14.99 9.12
C LYS A 89 13.41 15.86 10.20
N SER A 90 13.41 17.18 10.03
CA SER A 90 12.73 18.13 10.91
C SER A 90 11.22 17.91 10.92
N THR A 91 10.61 17.81 9.74
CA THR A 91 9.17 17.53 9.56
C THR A 91 8.77 16.19 10.17
N ILE A 92 9.56 15.13 9.92
CA ILE A 92 9.33 13.81 10.54
C ILE A 92 9.43 13.90 12.08
N SER A 93 10.40 14.62 12.60
CA SER A 93 10.59 14.78 14.05
C SER A 93 9.43 15.54 14.69
N GLU A 94 8.89 16.54 13.99
CA GLU A 94 7.69 17.27 14.42
C GLU A 94 6.46 16.36 14.45
N HIS A 95 6.20 15.61 13.36
CA HIS A 95 5.11 14.63 13.31
C HIS A 95 5.26 13.57 14.42
N ALA A 96 6.45 13.01 14.60
CA ALA A 96 6.74 12.04 15.64
C ALA A 96 6.53 12.63 17.05
N LYS A 97 6.90 13.89 17.27
CA LYS A 97 6.67 14.58 18.55
C LYS A 97 5.16 14.68 18.85
N THR A 98 4.36 15.12 17.88
CA THR A 98 2.90 15.19 18.05
C THR A 98 2.29 13.82 18.31
N LEU A 99 2.63 12.80 17.51
CA LEU A 99 2.15 11.44 17.69
C LEU A 99 2.57 10.82 19.03
N ARG A 100 3.74 11.19 19.53
CA ARG A 100 4.22 10.74 20.85
C ARG A 100 3.43 11.42 21.97
N HIS A 101 3.16 12.72 21.85
CA HIS A 101 2.34 13.44 22.83
C HIS A 101 0.90 12.91 22.89
N SER A 102 0.36 12.40 21.78
CA SER A 102 -0.94 11.73 21.74
C SER A 102 -0.89 10.23 22.09
N HIS A 103 0.25 9.72 22.56
CA HIS A 103 0.44 8.31 22.94
C HIS A 103 0.20 7.29 21.80
N LEU A 104 0.26 7.74 20.54
CA LEU A 104 0.12 6.89 19.35
C LEU A 104 1.42 6.18 18.99
N ILE A 105 2.56 6.77 19.36
CA ILE A 105 3.88 6.17 19.18
C ILE A 105 4.69 6.26 20.47
N THR A 106 5.63 5.35 20.62
CA THR A 106 6.66 5.36 21.67
C THR A 106 8.05 5.42 21.05
N THR A 107 9.02 5.84 21.84
CA THR A 107 10.42 5.97 21.42
C THR A 107 11.35 5.23 22.35
N ARG A 108 12.20 4.36 21.81
CA ARG A 108 13.28 3.68 22.53
C ARG A 108 14.62 4.13 21.98
N ARG A 109 15.53 4.54 22.86
CA ARG A 109 16.92 4.79 22.48
C ARG A 109 17.71 3.49 22.56
N ASP A 110 18.43 3.17 21.50
CA ASP A 110 19.30 2.01 21.41
C ASP A 110 20.68 2.47 20.94
N GLY A 111 21.60 2.64 21.90
CA GLY A 111 22.90 3.27 21.69
C GLY A 111 22.81 4.67 21.07
N LYS A 112 23.30 4.79 19.84
CA LYS A 112 23.30 6.04 19.05
C LYS A 112 22.03 6.25 18.24
N ALA A 113 21.14 5.26 18.18
CA ALA A 113 19.91 5.31 17.39
C ALA A 113 18.67 5.55 18.27
N VAL A 114 17.69 6.27 17.74
CA VAL A 114 16.36 6.42 18.35
C VAL A 114 15.36 5.71 17.45
N TRP A 115 14.70 4.71 18.02
CA TRP A 115 13.68 3.91 17.38
C TRP A 115 12.31 4.39 17.81
N HIS A 116 11.45 4.60 16.83
CA HIS A 116 10.04 4.90 17.00
C HIS A 116 9.25 3.64 16.70
N THR A 117 8.26 3.35 17.52
CA THR A 117 7.36 2.20 17.34
C THR A 117 5.93 2.63 17.62
N CYS A 118 4.98 2.14 16.83
CA CYS A 118 3.56 2.35 17.10
C CYS A 118 3.15 1.70 18.44
N THR A 119 2.32 2.39 19.22
CA THR A 119 1.70 1.81 20.42
C THR A 119 0.51 0.93 20.03
N GLN A 120 -0.03 0.16 20.99
CA GLN A 120 -1.28 -0.58 20.79
C GLN A 120 -2.44 0.35 20.41
N LEU A 121 -2.50 1.56 20.98
CA LEU A 121 -3.50 2.56 20.62
C LEU A 121 -3.37 2.99 19.16
N GLY A 122 -2.16 3.31 18.71
CA GLY A 122 -1.91 3.67 17.31
C GLY A 122 -2.22 2.51 16.35
N LEU A 123 -1.91 1.27 16.72
CA LEU A 123 -2.23 0.08 15.92
C LEU A 123 -3.73 -0.16 15.83
N ASN A 124 -4.47 0.05 16.91
CA ASN A 124 -5.93 -0.06 16.91
C ASN A 124 -6.57 1.02 16.02
N LEU A 125 -6.07 2.25 16.07
CA LEU A 125 -6.54 3.31 15.18
C LEU A 125 -6.26 3.00 13.71
N LEU A 126 -5.05 2.53 13.38
CA LEU A 126 -4.71 2.09 12.02
C LEU A 126 -5.68 1.00 11.53
N ARG A 127 -6.00 0.02 12.37
CA ARG A 127 -6.96 -1.06 12.04
C ARG A 127 -8.37 -0.54 11.83
N GLN A 128 -8.84 0.34 12.71
CA GLN A 128 -10.20 0.89 12.62
C GLN A 128 -10.36 1.80 11.39
N CYS A 129 -9.37 2.62 11.06
CA CYS A 129 -9.43 3.51 9.92
C CYS A 129 -9.18 2.81 8.57
N ASN A 130 -8.43 1.71 8.54
CA ASN A 130 -8.24 0.88 7.33
C ASN A 130 -9.38 -0.13 7.11
N GLY A 131 -10.13 -0.48 8.16
CA GLY A 131 -11.20 -1.48 8.12
C GLY A 131 -12.58 -0.96 7.73
N TYR A 132 -12.72 0.33 7.42
CA TYR A 132 -13.88 0.88 6.74
C TYR A 132 -13.69 0.73 5.21
N GLN A 133 -13.87 -0.49 4.70
CA GLN A 133 -14.09 -0.76 3.28
C GLN A 133 -15.35 -1.60 3.12
#